data_AF-A0A537J7H5-F1
#
_entry.id   AF-A0A537J7H5-F1
#
_cell.length_a   1.000
_cell.length_b   1.000
_cell.length_c   1.000
_cell.angle_alpha   90.00
_cell.angle_beta   90.00
_cell.angle_gamma   90.00
#
_symmetry.space_group_name_H-M   'P 1'
#
loop_
_entity.id
_entity.type
_entity.pdbx_description
1 polymer ?
#
loop_
_entity_poly.entity_id
_entity_poly.type
_entity_poly.pdbx_seq_one_letter_code
_entity_poly.pdbx_strand_id
1 'polypeptide(L)' 'MEIDLERAKRAIAQFGGAIDEARRAVRPGRPGMLRVNDEDRVIELPLTWAAAAFAALAVATALTSVPLRRKREEEPLGIG' A
#
# COMPACT_ATOMS: atom_id res chain seq x y z
N MET A 1 0.05 24.61 5.47
CA MET A 1 0.37 23.16 5.59
C MET A 1 1.78 23.00 5.06
N GLU A 2 2.78 23.17 5.92
CA GLU A 2 4.19 23.07 5.56
C GLU A 2 4.52 21.57 5.54
N ILE A 3 4.62 20.97 4.35
CA ILE A 3 5.05 19.59 4.22
C ILE A 3 6.52 19.57 4.62
N ASP A 4 6.79 19.01 5.79
CA ASP A 4 8.12 18.90 6.37
C ASP A 4 9.03 18.13 5.41
N LEU A 5 9.87 18.86 4.67
CA LEU A 5 10.70 18.33 3.58
C LEU A 5 11.64 17.23 4.08
N GLU A 6 12.08 17.34 5.33
CA GLU A 6 12.86 16.33 6.06
C GLU A 6 12.07 15.02 6.21
N ARG A 7 10.78 15.12 6.59
CA ARG A 7 9.89 13.95 6.72
C ARG A 7 9.63 13.29 5.37
N ALA A 8 9.43 14.09 4.33
CA ALA A 8 9.24 13.58 2.97
C ALA A 8 10.50 12.87 2.46
N LYS A 9 11.70 13.45 2.66
CA LYS A 9 12.98 12.83 2.29
C LYS A 9 13.21 11.51 3.01
N ARG A 10 12.93 11.46 4.32
CA ARG A 10 13.09 10.23 5.12
C ARG A 10 12.13 9.14 4.65
N ALA A 11 10.88 9.49 4.35
CA ALA A 11 9.89 8.56 3.81
C ALA A 11 10.32 8.00 2.44
N ILE A 12 10.81 8.86 1.54
CA ILE A 12 11.29 8.44 0.21
C ILE A 12 12.50 7.50 0.32
N ALA A 13 13.47 7.81 1.20
CA ALA A 13 14.64 6.96 1.41
C ALA A 13 14.25 5.57 1.93
N GLN A 14 13.32 5.52 2.89
CA GLN A 14 12.82 4.28 3.47
C GLN A 14 12.03 3.46 2.43
N PHE A 15 11.26 4.14 1.59
CA PHE A 15 10.52 3.52 0.48
C PHE A 15 11.47 2.95 -0.59
N GLY A 16 12.56 3.67 -0.91
CA GLY A 16 13.58 3.20 -1.85
C GLY A 16 14.27 1.92 -1.40
N GLY A 17 14.61 1.80 -0.11
CA GLY A 17 15.17 0.56 0.46
C GLY A 17 14.21 -0.62 0.38
N ALA A 18 12.93 -0.39 0.73
CA ALA A 18 11.89 -1.42 0.61
C ALA A 18 11.65 -1.86 -0.84
N ILE A 19 11.73 -0.94 -1.81
CA ILE A 19 11.61 -1.27 -3.23
C ILE A 19 12.81 -2.11 -3.70
N ASP A 20 14.04 -1.77 -3.33
CA ASP A 20 15.22 -2.54 -3.75
C ASP A 20 15.12 -3.99 -3.25
N GLU A 21 14.71 -4.17 -2.00
CA GLU A 21 14.51 -5.49 -1.41
C GLU A 21 13.38 -6.27 -2.11
N ALA A 22 12.24 -5.63 -2.34
CA ALA A 22 11.14 -6.24 -3.09
C ALA A 22 11.57 -6.63 -4.52
N ARG A 23 12.42 -5.83 -5.16
CA ARG A 23 12.93 -6.10 -6.52
C ARG A 23 13.96 -7.22 -6.56
N ARG A 24 14.66 -7.49 -5.45
CA ARG A 24 15.53 -8.67 -5.30
C ARG A 24 14.71 -9.94 -5.12
N ALA A 25 13.66 -9.87 -4.30
CA ALA A 25 12.75 -10.98 -4.07
C ALA A 25 11.93 -11.33 -5.32
N VAL A 26 11.50 -10.34 -6.10
CA VAL A 26 10.61 -10.53 -7.25
C VAL A 26 11.36 -10.53 -8.58
N ARG A 27 11.33 -11.64 -9.30
CA ARG A 27 11.95 -11.84 -10.61
C ARG A 27 10.88 -12.13 -11.68
N PRO A 28 11.08 -11.71 -12.95
CA PRO A 28 10.25 -12.19 -14.05
C PRO A 28 10.40 -13.71 -14.18
N GLY A 29 9.27 -14.41 -14.19
CA GLY A 29 9.22 -15.86 -14.40
C GLY A 29 9.00 -16.20 -15.86
N ARG A 30 8.28 -17.31 -16.12
CA ARG A 30 7.78 -17.64 -17.45
C ARG A 30 6.86 -16.53 -17.99
N PRO A 31 6.60 -16.46 -19.32
CA PRO A 31 5.68 -15.47 -19.86
C PRO A 31 4.33 -15.48 -19.12
N GLY A 32 3.93 -14.33 -18.58
CA GLY A 32 2.70 -14.19 -17.77
C GLY A 32 2.82 -14.58 -16.29
N MET A 33 4.01 -14.97 -15.82
CA MET A 33 4.28 -15.37 -14.43
C MET A 33 5.38 -14.51 -13.79
N LEU A 34 5.24 -14.28 -12.49
CA LEU A 34 6.21 -13.68 -11.58
C LEU A 34 6.79 -14.77 -10.69
N ARG A 35 8.12 -14.77 -10.50
CA ARG A 35 8.76 -15.57 -9.45
C ARG A 35 8.99 -14.69 -8.23
N VAL A 36 8.51 -15.12 -7.08
CA VAL A 36 8.79 -14.52 -5.79
C VAL A 36 9.70 -15.48 -5.03
N ASN A 37 10.93 -15.05 -4.79
CA ASN A 37 11.88 -15.77 -3.96
C ASN A 37 11.67 -15.33 -2.51
N ASP A 38 11.26 -16.28 -1.69
CA ASP A 38 11.19 -16.21 -0.24
C ASP A 38 12.37 -17.02 0.33
N GLU A 39 12.73 -16.82 1.60
CA GLU A 39 13.98 -17.34 2.19
C GLU A 39 14.22 -18.84 1.97
N ASP A 40 13.14 -19.64 1.98
CA ASP A 40 13.20 -21.10 1.81
C ASP A 40 12.47 -21.63 0.56
N ARG A 41 11.83 -20.76 -0.22
CA ARG A 41 10.96 -21.21 -1.31
C ARG A 41 10.86 -20.22 -2.46
N VAL A 42 10.65 -20.76 -3.65
CA VAL A 42 10.36 -19.95 -4.84
C VAL A 42 8.94 -20.20 -5.27
N ILE A 43 8.12 -19.14 -5.25
CA ILE A 43 6.70 -19.19 -5.61
C ILE A 43 6.53 -18.59 -7.01
N GLU A 44 5.90 -19.32 -7.92
CA GLU A 44 5.47 -18.78 -9.22
C GLU A 44 4.02 -18.31 -9.12
N LEU A 45 3.79 -17.01 -9.35
CA LEU A 45 2.50 -16.35 -9.27
C LEU A 45 2.13 -15.77 -10.63
N PRO A 46 0.89 -15.94 -11.11
CA PRO A 46 0.42 -15.24 -12.30
C PRO A 46 0.53 -13.72 -12.15
N LEU A 47 0.90 -13.03 -13.23
CA LEU A 47 0.98 -11.56 -13.25
C LEU A 47 -0.34 -10.89 -12.86
N THR A 48 -1.47 -11.58 -13.06
CA THR A 48 -2.80 -11.12 -12.66
C THR A 48 -2.95 -10.91 -11.16
N TRP A 49 -2.20 -11.64 -10.32
CA TRP A 49 -2.18 -11.42 -8.87
C TRP A 49 -1.55 -10.08 -8.48
N ALA A 50 -0.52 -9.64 -9.22
CA ALA A 50 0.07 -8.32 -9.01
C ALA A 50 -0.93 -7.21 -9.38
N ALA A 51 -1.69 -7.39 -10.46
CA ALA A 51 -2.75 -6.46 -10.85
C ALA A 51 -3.88 -6.41 -9.80
N ALA A 52 -4.29 -7.56 -9.25
CA ALA A 52 -5.27 -7.62 -8.18
C ALA A 52 -4.79 -6.94 -6.89
N ALA A 53 -3.53 -7.14 -6.51
CA ALA A 53 -2.93 -6.48 -5.36
C ALA A 53 -2.88 -4.95 -5.53
N PHE A 54 -2.52 -4.48 -6.74
CA PHE A 54 -2.54 -3.05 -7.05
C PHE A 54 -3.96 -2.47 -7.01
N ALA A 55 -4.94 -3.18 -7.55
CA ALA A 55 -6.34 -2.77 -7.48
C ALA A 55 -6.84 -2.69 -6.02
N ALA A 56 -6.51 -3.69 -5.19
CA ALA A 56 -6.84 -3.68 -3.77
C ALA A 56 -6.18 -2.51 -3.03
N LEU A 57 -4.92 -2.21 -3.32
CA LEU A 57 -4.21 -1.07 -2.75
C LEU A 57 -4.85 0.27 -3.19
N ALA A 58 -5.23 0.40 -4.46
CA ALA A 58 -5.91 1.58 -4.97
C ALA A 58 -7.28 1.80 -4.28
N VAL A 59 -8.06 0.73 -4.10
CA VAL A 59 -9.33 0.78 -3.35
C VAL A 59 -9.11 1.16 -1.90
N ALA A 60 -8.14 0.53 -1.22
CA ALA A 60 -7.81 0.86 0.16
C ALA A 60 -7.38 2.34 0.30
N THR A 61 -6.54 2.81 -0.62
CA THR A 61 -6.08 4.21 -0.67
C THR A 61 -7.26 5.16 -0.87
N ALA A 62 -8.17 4.85 -1.80
CA ALA A 62 -9.37 5.62 -2.03
C ALA A 62 -10.26 5.68 -0.78
N LEU A 63 -10.51 4.54 -0.13
CA LEU A 63 -11.29 4.46 1.11
C LEU A 63 -10.66 5.26 2.25
N THR A 64 -9.32 5.23 2.39
CA THR A 64 -8.62 6.04 3.40
C THR A 64 -8.56 7.53 3.08
N SER A 65 -8.67 7.90 1.79
CA SER A 65 -8.64 9.28 1.33
C SER A 65 -10.02 9.94 1.35
N VAL A 66 -11.10 9.15 1.43
CA VAL A 66 -12.44 9.67 1.71
C VAL A 66 -12.44 10.12 3.17
N PRO A 67 -12.57 11.43 3.46
CA PRO A 67 -12.83 11.85 4.82
C PRO A 67 -14.19 11.26 5.19
N LEU A 68 -14.22 10.20 6.00
CA LEU A 68 -15.43 9.82 6.70
C LEU A 68 -15.78 11.04 7.55
N ARG A 69 -16.65 11.90 7.02
CA ARG A 69 -17.32 12.94 7.79
C ARG A 69 -18.18 12.17 8.77
N ARG A 70 -17.58 11.83 9.91
CA ARG A 70 -18.20 11.16 11.04
C ARG A 70 -19.38 12.03 11.40
N LYS A 71 -20.58 11.67 10.92
CA LYS A 71 -21.82 12.25 11.41
C LYS A 71 -21.79 11.93 12.91
N ARG A 72 -21.52 12.95 13.70
CA ARG A 72 -21.78 12.98 15.13
C ARG A 72 -23.31 12.89 15.24
N GLU A 73 -23.81 11.66 15.21
CA GLU A 73 -25.17 11.37 15.67
C GLU A 73 -25.22 11.71 17.16
N GLU A 74 -25.95 12.79 17.45
CA GLU A 74 -26.78 12.99 18.63
C GLU A 74 -26.09 12.99 20.01
N GLU A 75 -25.65 14.18 20.45
CA GLU A 75 -25.87 14.58 21.85
C GLU A 75 -27.17 15.39 21.86
N PRO A 76 -28.27 14.88 22.44
CA PRO A 76 -29.52 15.62 22.49
C PRO A 76 -29.33 16.85 23.38
N LEU A 77 -29.99 17.93 23.00
CA LEU A 77 -30.13 19.16 23.76
C LEU A 77 -30.54 18.83 25.20
N GLY A 78 -29.57 18.85 26.11
CA GLY A 78 -29.79 18.78 27.54
C GLY A 78 -30.48 20.06 27.99
N ILE A 79 -31.80 20.02 28.10
CA ILE A 79 -32.57 20.94 28.93
C ILE A 79 -32.16 20.67 30.38
N GLY A 80 -31.65 21.71 31.03
CA GLY A 80 -31.35 21.79 32.45
C GLY A 80 -31.05 23.24 32.82
#